data_AF-A0A3S0H6Y8-F1
#
_entry.id   AF-A0A3S0H6Y8-F1
#
_cell.length_a   1.000
_cell.length_b   1.000
_cell.length_c   1.000
_cell.angle_alpha   90.00
_cell.angle_beta   90.00
_cell.angle_gamma   90.00
#
_symmetry.space_group_name_H-M   'P 1'
#
loop_
_entity.id
_entity.type
_entity.pdbx_description
1 polymer ?
#
loop_
_entity_poly.entity_id
_entity_poly.type
_entity_poly.pdbx_seq_one_letter_code
_entity_poly.pdbx_strand_id
1 'polypeptide(L)'
;MSNSISYCVQASAAPRTAMVRVRIRCRAAAGSHHWQLELPRALWTSMGTGPAADFIAEQYFDSYPTTRELVGPQHIAWAVATSLLDVETHFRPGT
;
A
#
# COMPACT_ATOMS: atom_id res chain seq x y z
N MET A 1 22.58 -8.69 -16.78
CA MET A 1 21.87 -9.36 -15.68
C MET A 1 20.60 -8.56 -15.41
N SER A 2 19.42 -9.19 -15.48
CA SER A 2 18.17 -8.49 -15.18
C SER A 2 18.08 -8.30 -13.67
N ASN A 3 18.14 -7.06 -13.20
CA ASN A 3 17.88 -6.72 -11.80
C ASN A 3 16.37 -6.86 -11.54
N SER A 4 15.89 -8.10 -11.49
CA SER A 4 14.48 -8.38 -11.23
C SER A 4 14.14 -7.92 -9.82
N ILE A 5 13.11 -7.09 -9.72
CA ILE A 5 12.58 -6.60 -8.46
C ILE A 5 11.17 -7.15 -8.30
N SER A 6 10.84 -7.60 -7.10
CA SER A 6 9.55 -8.20 -6.79
C SER A 6 8.91 -7.51 -5.60
N TYR A 7 7.61 -7.27 -5.70
CA TYR A 7 6.81 -6.66 -4.65
C TYR A 7 5.59 -7.48 -4.31
N CYS A 8 5.22 -7.41 -3.04
CA CYS A 8 3.92 -7.83 -2.56
C CYS A 8 3.31 -6.66 -1.80
N VAL A 9 2.17 -6.17 -2.29
CA VAL A 9 1.34 -5.17 -1.62
C VAL A 9 0.10 -5.89 -1.11
N GLN A 10 -0.25 -5.66 0.15
CA GLN A 10 -1.43 -6.25 0.76
C GLN A 10 -2.09 -5.23 1.68
N ALA A 11 -3.39 -5.03 1.52
CA ALA A 11 -4.22 -4.35 2.50
C ALA A 11 -4.96 -5.38 3.37
N SER A 12 -5.29 -4.99 4.59
CA SER A 12 -6.15 -5.76 5.48
C SER A 12 -7.07 -4.82 6.25
N ALA A 13 -8.35 -5.20 6.35
CA ALA A 13 -9.35 -4.47 7.12
C ALA A 13 -9.34 -4.94 8.58
N ALA A 14 -9.49 -3.99 9.51
CA ALA A 14 -9.88 -4.23 10.89
C ALA A 14 -11.23 -3.54 11.13
N PRO A 15 -12.37 -4.19 10.80
CA PRO A 15 -13.69 -3.55 10.83
C PRO A 15 -14.09 -3.05 12.21
N ARG A 16 -13.73 -3.79 13.28
CA ARG A 16 -14.05 -3.44 14.66
C ARG A 16 -13.42 -2.13 15.14
N THR A 17 -12.23 -1.80 14.64
CA THR A 17 -11.51 -0.58 15.00
C THR A 17 -11.56 0.47 13.90
N ALA A 18 -12.27 0.20 12.79
CA ALA A 18 -12.32 1.05 11.61
C ALA A 18 -10.92 1.43 11.08
N MET A 19 -9.96 0.50 11.13
CA MET A 19 -8.59 0.72 10.66
C MET A 19 -8.29 -0.13 9.42
N VAL A 20 -7.49 0.40 8.50
CA VAL A 20 -6.88 -0.32 7.39
C VAL A 20 -5.39 -0.43 7.64
N ARG A 21 -4.82 -1.61 7.42
CA ARG A 21 -3.37 -1.80 7.42
C ARG A 21 -2.90 -2.18 6.03
N VAL A 22 -1.97 -1.41 5.49
CA VAL A 22 -1.27 -1.72 4.23
C VAL A 22 0.13 -2.21 4.55
N ARG A 23 0.56 -3.29 3.90
CA ARG A 23 1.90 -3.87 4.00
C ARG A 23 2.52 -3.93 2.62
N ILE A 24 3.79 -3.56 2.54
CA ILE A 24 4.59 -3.61 1.32
C ILE A 24 5.84 -4.42 1.62
N ARG A 25 6.07 -5.47 0.83
CA ARG A 25 7.30 -6.27 0.87
C ARG A 25 8.05 -6.07 -0.43
N CYS A 26 9.33 -5.80 -0.34
CA CYS A 26 10.24 -5.67 -1.48
C CYS A 26 11.30 -6.75 -1.42
N ARG A 27 11.61 -7.34 -2.58
CA ARG A 27 12.80 -8.18 -2.77
C ARG A 27 13.55 -7.73 -4.02
N ALA A 28 14.80 -7.30 -3.82
CA ALA A 28 15.74 -6.93 -4.85
C ALA A 28 17.09 -7.64 -4.65
N ALA A 29 17.96 -7.59 -5.66
CA ALA A 29 19.31 -8.16 -5.56
C ALA A 29 20.16 -7.47 -4.47
N ALA A 30 19.95 -6.16 -4.26
CA ALA A 30 20.67 -5.37 -3.26
C ALA A 30 20.13 -5.55 -1.83
N GLY A 31 18.96 -6.17 -1.65
CA GLY A 31 18.35 -6.36 -0.34
C GLY A 31 16.84 -6.58 -0.40
N SER A 32 16.27 -6.91 0.76
CA SER A 32 14.83 -7.06 0.95
C SER A 32 14.38 -6.26 2.16
N HIS A 33 13.19 -5.69 2.09
CA HIS A 33 12.61 -4.95 3.20
C HIS A 33 11.10 -5.14 3.32
N HIS A 34 10.61 -4.83 4.51
CA HIS A 34 9.22 -4.94 4.90
C HIS A 34 8.77 -3.62 5.50
N TRP A 35 7.67 -3.10 4.99
CA TRP A 35 7.09 -1.84 5.41
C TRP A 35 5.60 -2.00 5.67
N GLN A 36 5.04 -1.20 6.58
CA GLN A 36 3.62 -1.18 6.85
C GLN A 36 3.15 0.20 7.32
N LEU A 37 1.88 0.50 7.07
CA LEU A 37 1.18 1.67 7.57
C LEU A 37 -0.23 1.28 8.01
N GLU A 38 -0.68 1.87 9.12
CA GLU A 38 -2.07 1.83 9.55
C GLU A 38 -2.72 3.19 9.31
N LEU A 39 -3.92 3.17 8.73
CA LEU A 39 -4.69 4.34 8.36
C LEU A 39 -6.13 4.19 8.86
N PRO A 40 -6.71 5.20 9.53
CA PRO A 40 -8.14 5.20 9.83
C PRO A 40 -8.96 5.12 8.54
N ARG A 41 -9.98 4.26 8.52
CA ARG A 41 -10.92 4.14 7.39
C ARG A 41 -11.53 5.49 7.04
N ALA A 42 -11.91 6.28 8.05
CA ALA A 42 -12.51 7.60 7.83
C ALA A 42 -11.59 8.53 7.03
N LEU A 43 -10.28 8.47 7.28
CA LEU A 43 -9.30 9.27 6.55
C LEU A 43 -9.19 8.79 5.10
N TRP A 44 -9.09 7.48 4.87
CA TRP A 44 -9.13 6.91 3.52
C TRP A 44 -10.40 7.32 2.77
N THR A 45 -11.58 7.12 3.37
CA THR A 45 -12.87 7.46 2.74
C THR A 45 -12.97 8.96 2.43
N SER A 46 -12.45 9.82 3.30
CA SER A 46 -12.43 11.27 3.08
C SER A 46 -11.49 11.70 1.95
N MET A 47 -10.36 11.01 1.77
CA MET A 47 -9.40 11.31 0.71
C MET A 47 -9.81 10.74 -0.65
N GLY A 48 -10.51 9.60 -0.64
CA GLY A 48 -10.71 8.76 -1.81
C GLY A 48 -9.53 7.80 -2.03
N THR A 49 -9.79 6.68 -2.73
CA THR A 49 -8.83 5.57 -2.86
C THR A 49 -7.57 5.92 -3.62
N GLY A 50 -7.67 6.65 -4.75
CA GLY A 50 -6.50 7.09 -5.50
C GLY A 50 -5.55 7.96 -4.67
N PRO A 51 -6.05 9.11 -4.13
CA PRO A 51 -5.22 9.99 -3.30
C PRO A 51 -4.67 9.32 -2.03
N ALA A 52 -5.43 8.42 -1.40
CA ALA A 52 -4.91 7.64 -0.27
C ALA A 52 -3.78 6.69 -0.69
N ALA A 53 -3.88 6.07 -1.87
CA ALA A 53 -2.84 5.19 -2.39
C ALA A 53 -1.56 5.94 -2.76
N ASP A 54 -1.69 7.13 -3.36
CA ASP A 54 -0.55 8.02 -3.64
C ASP A 54 0.14 8.42 -2.33
N PHE A 55 -0.63 8.86 -1.32
CA PHE A 55 -0.10 9.18 0.00
C PHE A 55 0.68 8.01 0.62
N ILE A 56 0.13 6.79 0.57
CA ILE A 56 0.79 5.60 1.12
C ILE A 56 2.07 5.28 0.35
N ALA A 57 2.06 5.40 -0.98
CA ALA A 57 3.23 5.16 -1.81
C ALA A 57 4.34 6.18 -1.52
N GLU A 58 4.00 7.46 -1.32
CA GLU A 58 4.94 8.50 -0.92
C GLU A 58 5.58 8.18 0.44
N GLN A 59 4.79 7.83 1.46
CA GLN A 59 5.32 7.44 2.78
C GLN A 59 6.26 6.22 2.71
N TYR A 60 5.97 5.29 1.81
CA TYR A 60 6.84 4.15 1.55
C TYR A 60 8.16 4.57 0.88
N PHE A 61 8.12 5.45 -0.13
CA PHE A 61 9.33 5.93 -0.80
C PHE A 61 10.16 6.85 0.09
N ASP A 62 9.55 7.60 1.01
CA ASP A 62 10.30 8.36 2.02
C ASP A 62 11.11 7.43 2.93
N SER A 63 10.61 6.23 3.22
CA SER A 63 11.32 5.21 3.99
C SER A 63 12.39 4.48 3.17
N TYR A 64 12.18 4.32 1.86
CA TYR A 64 13.06 3.58 0.95
C TYR A 64 13.27 4.33 -0.38
N PRO A 65 13.98 5.47 -0.37
CA PRO A 65 14.06 6.39 -1.52
C PRO A 65 14.71 5.76 -2.75
N THR A 66 15.71 4.90 -2.57
CA THR A 66 16.39 4.17 -3.64
C THR A 66 15.45 3.24 -4.42
N THR A 67 14.32 2.86 -3.82
CA THR A 67 13.31 2.02 -4.47
C THR A 67 12.50 2.77 -5.53
N ARG A 68 12.38 4.10 -5.39
CA ARG A 68 11.59 4.94 -6.30
C ARG A 68 12.06 4.84 -7.75
N GLU A 69 13.38 4.81 -7.95
CA GLU A 69 14.01 4.71 -9.28
C GLU A 69 13.82 3.33 -9.92
N LEU A 70 13.68 2.28 -9.11
CA LEU A 70 13.64 0.89 -9.60
C LEU A 70 12.25 0.45 -10.08
N VAL A 71 11.19 1.03 -9.52
CA VAL A 71 9.80 0.57 -9.72
C VAL A 71 8.97 1.57 -10.49
N GLY A 72 9.34 2.85 -10.42
CA GLY A 72 8.47 3.94 -10.82
C GLY A 72 7.39 4.21 -9.74
N PRO A 73 7.08 5.49 -9.45
CA PRO A 73 6.20 5.85 -8.35
C PRO A 73 4.76 5.34 -8.52
N GLN A 74 4.27 5.25 -9.76
CA GLN A 74 2.87 4.93 -10.06
C GLN A 74 2.52 3.45 -9.83
N HIS A 75 3.47 2.51 -9.94
CA HIS A 75 3.17 1.08 -9.81
C HIS A 75 2.80 0.70 -8.38
N ILE A 76 3.50 1.26 -7.38
CA ILE A 76 3.19 1.00 -5.96
C ILE A 76 1.85 1.63 -5.60
N ALA A 77 1.61 2.88 -6.00
CA ALA A 77 0.32 3.54 -5.78
C ALA A 77 -0.84 2.74 -6.39
N TRP A 78 -0.70 2.26 -7.63
CA TRP A 78 -1.74 1.44 -8.26
C TRP A 78 -1.97 0.11 -7.53
N ALA A 79 -0.91 -0.60 -7.13
CA ALA A 79 -1.03 -1.84 -6.36
C ALA A 79 -1.68 -1.62 -4.98
N VAL A 80 -1.39 -0.49 -4.33
CA VAL A 80 -2.06 -0.08 -3.09
C VAL A 80 -3.54 0.20 -3.34
N ALA A 81 -3.87 0.96 -4.38
CA ALA A 81 -5.26 1.30 -4.71
C ALA A 81 -6.10 0.03 -4.95
N THR A 82 -5.59 -0.92 -5.74
CA THR A 82 -6.24 -2.22 -5.95
C THR A 82 -6.46 -2.96 -4.64
N SER A 83 -5.42 -3.06 -3.80
CA SER A 83 -5.53 -3.72 -2.49
C SER A 83 -6.55 -3.05 -1.57
N LEU A 84 -6.64 -1.72 -1.60
CA LEU A 84 -7.62 -0.96 -0.82
C LEU A 84 -9.05 -1.24 -1.29
N LEU A 85 -9.30 -1.29 -2.60
CA LEU A 85 -10.62 -1.63 -3.14
C LEU A 85 -11.07 -3.04 -2.72
N ASP A 86 -10.17 -4.01 -2.74
CA ASP A 86 -10.48 -5.39 -2.30
C ASP A 86 -11.00 -5.41 -0.86
N VAL A 87 -10.36 -4.65 0.03
CA VAL A 87 -10.72 -4.65 1.45
C VAL A 87 -11.92 -3.76 1.80
N GLU A 88 -12.37 -2.89 0.89
CA GLU A 88 -13.54 -2.03 1.10
C GLU A 88 -14.80 -2.85 1.41
N THR A 89 -14.91 -4.05 0.82
CA THR A 89 -16.05 -4.95 1.01
C THR A 89 -16.20 -5.40 2.48
N HIS A 90 -15.10 -5.58 3.20
CA HIS A 90 -15.10 -6.02 4.61
C HIS A 90 -15.59 -4.97 5.60
N PHE A 91 -15.80 -3.76 5.12
CA PHE A 91 -16.19 -2.60 5.89
C PHE A 91 -17.66 -2.22 5.72
N ARG A 92 -18.37 -2.87 4.80
CA ARG A 92 -19.80 -2.67 4.64
C ARG A 92 -20.53 -3.40 5.77
N PRO A 93 -21.55 -2.78 6.41
CA PRO A 93 -22.43 -3.53 7.31
C PRO A 93 -23.01 -4.70 6.52
N GLY A 94 -23.08 -5.88 7.15
CA GLY A 94 -23.61 -7.08 6.50
C GLY A 94 -24.96 -6.79 5.84
N THR A 95 -25.07 -7.12 4.56
CA THR A 95 -26.35 -7.25 3.86
C THR A 95 -27.25 -8.24 4.59
#